data_AF-A0AAD6KH21-F1
#
_entry.id   AF-A0AAD6KH21-F1
#
_cell.length_a   1.000
_cell.length_b   1.000
_cell.length_c   1.000
_cell.angle_alpha   90.00
_cell.angle_beta   90.00
_cell.angle_gamma   90.00
#
_symmetry.space_group_name_H-M   'P 1'
#
loop_
_entity.id
_entity.type
_entity.pdbx_description
1 polymer ?
#
loop_
_entity_poly.entity_id
_entity_poly.type
_entity_poly.pdbx_seq_one_letter_code
_entity_poly.pdbx_strand_id
1 'polypeptide(L)'
;MRRFIVPKLQVALQEFQINPANQKLDQLYWVMSWASAIPIHLMVDLMERFFFSKWLQVLYHWLCSNPNLQEVHKWYVGWKGLLPTELQAHENIRYQFTLGLEMIDRAIEGLEVVLPGPRANLSHIRAQEQRQFEVQQRPAAGIGGTTKMDDFGGGGAAEMTLKEVVEAHAQHHGLIFKPKPGRNHDGHQIYGYGKLSIYVDPIHERLYVQKEQDWLLTNLDNLPEMHNSSLQKGR
;
A
#
# COMPACT_ATOMS: atom_id res chain seq x y z
N MET A 1 7.93 -25.14 -18.65
CA MET A 1 6.95 -24.22 -19.29
C MET A 1 6.61 -22.98 -18.44
N ARG A 2 6.38 -23.08 -17.12
CA ARG A 2 6.00 -21.93 -16.26
C ARG A 2 6.96 -20.72 -16.28
N ARG A 3 8.28 -20.94 -16.42
CA ARG A 3 9.30 -19.85 -16.46
C ARG A 3 9.21 -18.94 -17.70
N PHE A 4 8.51 -19.36 -18.77
CA PHE A 4 8.48 -18.61 -20.03
C PHE A 4 7.16 -17.88 -20.30
N ILE A 5 6.08 -18.24 -19.59
CA ILE A 5 4.76 -17.66 -19.83
C ILE A 5 4.52 -16.39 -19.00
N VAL A 6 4.99 -16.35 -17.75
CA VAL A 6 4.81 -15.21 -16.84
C VAL A 6 5.27 -13.88 -17.46
N PRO A 7 6.46 -13.77 -18.10
CA PRO A 7 6.87 -12.52 -18.75
C PRO A 7 5.95 -12.11 -19.90
N LYS A 8 5.36 -13.07 -20.63
CA LYS A 8 4.41 -12.76 -21.72
C LYS A 8 3.07 -12.26 -21.20
N LEU A 9 2.59 -12.83 -20.10
CA LEU A 9 1.38 -12.37 -19.43
C LEU A 9 1.56 -10.96 -18.85
N GLN A 10 2.75 -10.69 -18.30
CA GLN A 10 3.12 -9.34 -17.89
C GLN A 10 3.03 -8.36 -19.06
N VAL A 11 3.65 -8.65 -20.21
CA VAL A 11 3.57 -7.77 -21.39
C VAL A 11 2.11 -7.58 -21.83
N ALA A 12 1.32 -8.65 -21.87
CA ALA A 12 -0.10 -8.55 -22.21
C ALA A 12 -0.89 -7.62 -21.27
N LEU A 13 -0.63 -7.69 -19.95
CA LEU A 13 -1.25 -6.77 -18.98
C LEU A 13 -0.66 -5.35 -19.04
N GLN A 14 0.60 -5.18 -19.42
CA GLN A 14 1.22 -3.88 -19.63
C GLN A 14 0.64 -3.15 -20.86
N GLU A 15 0.33 -3.87 -21.93
CA GLU A 15 -0.32 -3.31 -23.11
C GLU A 15 -1.84 -3.16 -22.94
N PHE A 16 -2.43 -3.90 -21.99
CA PHE A 16 -3.84 -3.82 -21.68
C PHE A 16 -4.26 -2.40 -21.26
N GLN A 17 -5.31 -1.88 -21.89
CA GLN A 17 -5.88 -0.58 -21.60
C GLN A 17 -7.25 -0.74 -20.94
N ILE A 18 -7.46 0.03 -19.87
CA ILE A 18 -8.73 0.09 -19.16
C ILE A 18 -9.42 1.38 -19.60
N ASN A 19 -10.54 1.24 -20.28
CA ASN A 19 -11.31 2.36 -20.82
C ASN A 19 -12.80 2.15 -20.49
N PRO A 20 -13.38 2.97 -19.59
CA PRO A 20 -14.78 2.86 -19.21
C PRO A 20 -15.77 2.99 -20.39
N ALA A 21 -15.41 3.74 -21.43
CA ALA A 21 -16.28 3.99 -22.58
C ALA A 21 -16.19 2.90 -23.67
N ASN A 22 -15.08 2.18 -23.77
CA ASN A 22 -14.86 1.17 -24.80
C ASN A 22 -13.87 0.10 -24.33
N GLN A 23 -14.33 -0.81 -23.49
CA GLN A 23 -13.48 -1.82 -22.90
C GLN A 23 -13.24 -2.98 -23.88
N LYS A 24 -11.96 -3.26 -24.17
CA LYS A 24 -11.52 -4.49 -24.84
C LYS A 24 -11.02 -5.46 -23.79
N LEU A 25 -11.50 -6.71 -23.81
CA LEU A 25 -11.23 -7.68 -22.74
C LEU A 25 -10.36 -8.86 -23.19
N ASP A 26 -9.98 -8.93 -24.47
CA ASP A 26 -9.27 -10.08 -25.05
C ASP A 26 -7.98 -10.42 -24.28
N GLN A 27 -7.14 -9.42 -24.01
CA GLN A 27 -5.88 -9.63 -23.28
C GLN A 27 -6.13 -10.08 -21.83
N LEU A 28 -7.17 -9.56 -21.18
CA LEU A 28 -7.54 -10.00 -19.84
C LEU A 28 -7.98 -11.47 -19.87
N TYR A 29 -8.82 -11.87 -20.83
CA TYR A 29 -9.24 -13.26 -20.98
C TYR A 29 -8.08 -14.21 -21.27
N TRP A 30 -7.11 -13.78 -22.08
CA TRP A 30 -5.88 -14.55 -22.27
C TRP A 30 -5.16 -14.76 -20.94
N VAL A 31 -4.99 -13.72 -20.13
CA VAL A 31 -4.34 -13.84 -18.81
C VAL A 31 -5.13 -14.76 -17.87
N MET A 32 -6.46 -14.61 -17.82
CA MET A 32 -7.33 -15.44 -16.97
C MET A 32 -7.30 -16.93 -17.37
N SER A 33 -7.08 -17.25 -18.65
CA SER A 33 -6.93 -18.65 -19.09
C SER A 33 -5.73 -19.37 -18.45
N TRP A 34 -4.75 -18.63 -17.93
CA TRP A 34 -3.58 -19.18 -17.23
C TRP A 34 -3.72 -19.17 -15.70
N ALA A 35 -4.84 -18.67 -15.15
CA ALA A 35 -5.04 -18.54 -13.70
C ALA A 35 -4.92 -19.87 -12.94
N SER A 36 -5.35 -20.98 -13.55
CA SER A 36 -5.22 -22.32 -12.96
C SER A 36 -3.85 -22.98 -13.21
N ALA A 37 -3.08 -22.50 -14.19
CA ALA A 37 -1.82 -23.12 -14.61
C ALA A 37 -0.57 -22.53 -13.90
N ILE A 38 -0.70 -21.33 -13.34
CA ILE A 38 0.35 -20.58 -12.67
C ILE A 38 0.06 -20.55 -11.15
N PRO A 39 1.08 -20.61 -10.28
CA PRO A 39 0.89 -20.41 -8.84
C PRO A 39 0.12 -19.13 -8.54
N ILE A 40 -0.87 -19.24 -7.64
CA ILE A 40 -1.80 -18.14 -7.32
C ILE A 40 -1.08 -16.86 -6.90
N HIS A 41 -0.01 -16.96 -6.09
CA HIS A 41 0.76 -15.80 -5.65
C HIS A 41 1.39 -15.01 -6.80
N LEU A 42 1.84 -15.68 -7.88
CA LEU A 42 2.38 -15.02 -9.07
C LEU A 42 1.27 -14.35 -9.89
N MET A 43 0.11 -15.00 -10.00
CA MET A 43 -1.03 -14.41 -10.71
C MET A 43 -1.54 -13.17 -9.99
N VAL A 44 -1.63 -13.23 -8.66
CA VAL A 44 -2.01 -12.10 -7.81
C VAL A 44 -1.00 -10.96 -7.96
N ASP A 45 0.30 -11.24 -7.90
CA ASP A 45 1.35 -10.23 -8.07
C ASP A 45 1.31 -9.56 -9.45
N LEU A 46 1.08 -10.33 -10.52
CA LEU A 46 0.87 -9.79 -11.87
C LEU A 46 -0.34 -8.86 -11.95
N MET A 47 -1.48 -9.32 -11.42
CA MET A 47 -2.72 -8.55 -11.43
C MET A 47 -2.57 -7.26 -10.64
N GLU A 48 -1.94 -7.31 -9.46
CA GLU A 48 -1.73 -6.16 -8.61
C GLU A 48 -0.86 -5.10 -9.29
N ARG A 49 0.26 -5.51 -9.89
CA ARG A 49 1.21 -4.59 -10.52
C ARG A 49 0.69 -3.97 -11.81
N PHE A 50 0.10 -4.78 -12.69
CA PHE A 50 -0.14 -4.36 -14.07
C PHE A 50 -1.61 -4.06 -14.39
N PHE A 51 -2.54 -4.65 -13.62
CA PHE A 51 -3.96 -4.43 -13.80
C PHE A 51 -4.53 -3.43 -12.78
N PHE A 52 -4.40 -3.70 -11.48
CA PHE A 52 -5.05 -2.88 -10.44
C PHE A 52 -4.50 -1.46 -10.36
N SER A 53 -3.20 -1.27 -10.59
CA SER A 53 -2.59 0.06 -10.70
C SER A 53 -3.32 0.94 -11.72
N LYS A 54 -3.56 0.42 -12.93
CA LYS A 54 -4.29 1.11 -13.99
C LYS A 54 -5.78 1.24 -13.67
N TRP A 55 -6.37 0.20 -13.10
CA TRP A 55 -7.80 0.15 -12.81
C TRP A 55 -8.20 1.21 -11.77
N LEU A 56 -7.45 1.30 -10.67
CA LEU A 56 -7.63 2.33 -9.64
C LEU A 56 -7.38 3.74 -10.19
N GLN A 57 -6.36 3.89 -11.05
CA GLN A 57 -6.09 5.18 -11.69
C GLN A 57 -7.25 5.62 -12.58
N VAL A 58 -7.81 4.74 -13.40
CA VAL A 58 -8.98 5.06 -14.24
C VAL A 58 -10.18 5.42 -13.38
N LEU A 59 -10.44 4.65 -12.32
CA LEU A 59 -11.52 4.93 -11.37
C LEU A 59 -11.36 6.31 -10.73
N TYR A 60 -10.16 6.66 -10.25
CA TYR A 60 -9.85 7.97 -9.69
C TYR A 60 -10.19 9.11 -10.66
N HIS A 61 -9.64 9.07 -11.88
CA HIS A 61 -9.86 10.12 -12.86
C HIS A 61 -11.34 10.25 -13.22
N TRP A 62 -12.06 9.13 -13.30
CA TRP A 62 -13.49 9.13 -13.57
C TRP A 62 -14.27 9.76 -12.42
N LEU A 63 -13.94 9.43 -11.17
CA LEU A 63 -14.59 10.00 -9.98
C LEU A 63 -14.32 11.50 -9.82
N CYS A 64 -13.14 11.99 -10.23
CA CYS A 64 -12.83 13.42 -10.23
C CYS A 64 -13.55 14.19 -11.35
N SER A 65 -13.99 13.52 -12.41
CA SER A 65 -14.57 14.15 -13.62
C SER A 65 -16.10 14.24 -13.61
N ASN A 66 -16.71 14.28 -12.43
CA ASN A 66 -18.16 14.34 -12.20
C ASN A 66 -18.92 13.08 -12.70
N PRO A 67 -18.76 11.93 -12.01
CA PRO A 67 -19.19 10.63 -12.47
C PRO A 67 -20.70 10.41 -12.36
N ASN A 68 -21.26 9.62 -13.27
CA ASN A 68 -22.53 8.94 -13.01
C ASN A 68 -22.27 7.74 -12.08
N LEU A 69 -22.60 7.88 -10.79
CA LEU A 69 -22.33 6.86 -9.76
C LEU A 69 -22.95 5.49 -10.08
N GLN A 70 -24.07 5.45 -10.81
CA GLN A 70 -24.70 4.19 -11.23
C GLN A 70 -23.84 3.46 -12.28
N GLU A 71 -23.21 4.19 -13.19
CA GLU A 71 -22.31 3.62 -14.19
C GLU A 71 -21.01 3.15 -13.54
N VAL A 72 -20.47 3.93 -12.60
CA VAL A 72 -19.28 3.54 -11.82
C VAL A 72 -19.53 2.26 -11.04
N HIS A 73 -20.68 2.15 -10.35
CA HIS A 73 -21.02 0.94 -9.61
C HIS A 73 -21.18 -0.28 -10.54
N LYS A 74 -21.87 -0.12 -11.68
CA LYS A 74 -22.00 -1.20 -12.68
C LYS A 74 -20.63 -1.63 -13.23
N TRP A 75 -19.75 -0.68 -13.51
CA TRP A 75 -18.40 -0.92 -13.98
C TRP A 75 -17.61 -1.70 -12.92
N TYR A 76 -17.63 -1.27 -11.66
CA TYR A 76 -16.99 -1.95 -10.53
C TYR A 76 -17.44 -3.41 -10.39
N VAL A 77 -18.75 -3.65 -10.35
CA VAL A 77 -19.32 -5.01 -10.23
C VAL A 77 -18.95 -5.86 -11.45
N GLY A 78 -18.98 -5.27 -12.65
CA GLY A 78 -18.57 -5.92 -13.89
C GLY A 78 -17.14 -6.44 -13.81
N TRP A 79 -16.18 -5.59 -13.43
CA TRP A 79 -14.77 -5.98 -13.29
C TRP A 79 -14.55 -7.06 -12.25
N LYS A 80 -15.20 -6.94 -11.09
CA LYS A 80 -15.10 -7.97 -10.04
C LYS A 80 -15.60 -9.32 -10.52
N GLY A 81 -16.68 -9.34 -11.31
CA GLY A 81 -17.24 -10.55 -11.91
C GLY A 81 -16.39 -11.21 -13.00
N LEU A 82 -15.42 -10.51 -13.58
CA LEU A 82 -14.52 -11.06 -14.61
C LEU A 82 -13.41 -11.94 -14.02
N LEU A 83 -13.15 -11.86 -12.71
CA LEU A 83 -12.09 -12.62 -12.07
C LEU A 83 -12.58 -14.02 -11.65
N PRO A 84 -11.76 -15.07 -11.80
CA PRO A 84 -12.00 -16.38 -11.21
C PRO A 84 -12.22 -16.32 -9.70
N THR A 85 -13.05 -17.22 -9.16
CA THR A 85 -13.42 -17.24 -7.74
C THR A 85 -12.21 -17.39 -6.82
N GLU A 86 -11.18 -18.11 -7.26
CA GLU A 86 -9.92 -18.31 -6.54
C GLU A 86 -9.16 -17.00 -6.35
N LEU A 87 -9.14 -16.14 -7.37
CA LEU A 87 -8.54 -14.81 -7.27
C LEU A 87 -9.40 -13.88 -6.43
N GLN A 88 -10.73 -13.93 -6.57
CA GLN A 88 -11.63 -13.13 -5.76
C GLN A 88 -11.53 -13.47 -4.26
N ALA A 89 -11.23 -14.72 -3.92
CA ALA A 89 -11.05 -15.15 -2.54
C ALA A 89 -9.72 -14.69 -1.93
N HIS A 90 -8.72 -14.35 -2.76
CA HIS A 90 -7.40 -13.96 -2.30
C HIS A 90 -7.40 -12.58 -1.63
N GLU A 91 -6.75 -12.47 -0.47
CA GLU A 91 -6.79 -11.27 0.39
C GLU A 91 -6.30 -10.01 -0.33
N ASN A 92 -5.17 -10.08 -1.04
CA ASN A 92 -4.65 -8.93 -1.80
C ASN A 92 -5.62 -8.43 -2.88
N ILE A 93 -6.28 -9.35 -3.61
CA ILE A 93 -7.25 -8.97 -4.65
C ILE A 93 -8.46 -8.29 -4.01
N ARG A 94 -8.95 -8.85 -2.89
CA ARG A 94 -10.04 -8.23 -2.11
C ARG A 94 -9.66 -6.84 -1.63
N TYR A 95 -8.46 -6.66 -1.10
CA TYR A 95 -7.95 -5.37 -0.64
C TYR A 95 -7.96 -4.33 -1.77
N GLN A 96 -7.49 -4.67 -2.98
CA GLN A 96 -7.51 -3.75 -4.11
C GLN A 96 -8.93 -3.29 -4.52
N PHE A 97 -9.91 -4.20 -4.47
CA PHE A 97 -11.31 -3.82 -4.68
C PHE A 97 -11.89 -2.97 -3.55
N THR A 98 -11.53 -3.26 -2.29
CA THR A 98 -11.93 -2.44 -1.15
C THR A 98 -11.42 -1.01 -1.30
N LEU A 99 -10.16 -0.82 -1.71
CA LEU A 99 -9.62 0.51 -2.00
C LEU A 99 -10.45 1.26 -3.06
N GLY A 100 -10.82 0.58 -4.14
CA GLY A 100 -11.71 1.16 -5.15
C GLY A 100 -13.09 1.53 -4.60
N LEU A 101 -13.65 0.71 -3.72
CA LEU A 101 -14.93 0.99 -3.06
C LEU A 101 -14.84 2.22 -2.14
N GLU A 102 -13.78 2.32 -1.33
CA GLU A 102 -13.54 3.49 -0.47
C GLU A 102 -13.45 4.80 -1.28
N MET A 103 -12.84 4.76 -2.48
CA MET A 103 -12.83 5.92 -3.38
C MET A 103 -14.23 6.31 -3.84
N ILE A 104 -15.06 5.33 -4.17
CA ILE A 104 -16.45 5.55 -4.58
C ILE A 104 -17.26 6.14 -3.42
N ASP A 105 -17.13 5.58 -2.21
CA ASP A 105 -17.83 6.05 -1.02
C ASP A 105 -17.46 7.51 -0.70
N ARG A 106 -16.18 7.87 -0.77
CA ARG A 106 -15.74 9.27 -0.63
C ARG A 106 -16.35 10.20 -1.68
N ALA A 107 -16.42 9.74 -2.93
CA ALA A 107 -17.05 10.52 -4.00
C ALA A 107 -18.55 10.73 -3.76
N ILE A 108 -19.24 9.73 -3.20
CA ILE A 108 -20.66 9.82 -2.82
C ILE A 108 -20.85 10.83 -1.68
N GLU A 109 -19.95 10.82 -0.69
CA GLU A 109 -19.95 11.75 0.44
C GLU A 109 -19.53 13.18 0.04
N GLY A 110 -19.12 13.40 -1.22
CA GLY A 110 -18.61 14.68 -1.70
C GLY A 110 -17.25 15.07 -1.12
N LEU A 111 -16.54 14.09 -0.55
CA LEU A 111 -15.18 14.25 -0.04
C LEU A 111 -14.17 14.19 -1.19
N GLU A 112 -12.99 14.76 -0.96
CA GLU A 112 -11.89 14.65 -1.92
C GLU A 112 -11.50 13.17 -2.10
N VAL A 113 -11.71 12.67 -3.31
CA VAL A 113 -11.25 11.34 -3.68
C VAL A 113 -9.74 11.37 -3.69
N VAL A 114 -9.12 10.43 -3.00
CA VAL A 114 -7.67 10.31 -2.96
C VAL A 114 -7.33 9.04 -3.74
N LEU A 115 -6.42 9.14 -4.72
CA LEU A 115 -5.91 7.96 -5.40
C LEU A 115 -5.16 7.11 -4.37
N PRO A 116 -5.57 5.87 -4.07
CA PRO A 116 -4.79 4.96 -3.25
C PRO A 116 -3.59 4.49 -4.08
N GLY A 117 -2.62 5.39 -4.18
CA GLY A 117 -1.26 5.09 -4.55
C GLY A 117 -0.41 5.09 -3.29
N PRO A 118 0.86 4.67 -3.41
CA PRO A 118 1.79 4.61 -2.28
C PRO A 118 1.92 5.95 -1.51
N ARG A 119 1.59 7.08 -2.18
CA ARG A 119 1.67 8.45 -1.64
C ARG A 119 0.46 8.94 -0.83
N ALA A 120 -0.70 8.30 -0.93
CA ALA A 120 -1.94 8.80 -0.35
C ALA A 120 -2.14 8.46 1.13
N ASN A 121 -1.63 7.31 1.56
CA ASN A 121 -1.68 6.92 2.98
C ASN A 121 -0.87 7.88 3.86
N LEU A 122 0.13 8.56 3.30
CA LEU A 122 0.96 9.52 4.02
C LEU A 122 0.27 10.87 4.25
N SER A 123 -0.56 11.37 3.34
CA SER A 123 -1.18 12.70 3.49
C SER A 123 -2.28 12.71 4.54
N HIS A 124 -3.10 11.65 4.60
CA HIS A 124 -4.17 11.52 5.59
C HIS A 124 -3.61 11.31 7.01
N ILE A 125 -2.58 10.46 7.15
CA ILE A 125 -1.88 10.25 8.42
C ILE A 125 -1.13 11.53 8.85
N ARG A 126 -0.42 12.20 7.94
CA ARG A 126 0.26 13.48 8.23
C ARG A 126 -0.70 14.59 8.64
N ALA A 127 -1.85 14.73 7.98
CA ALA A 127 -2.82 15.77 8.34
C ALA A 127 -3.42 15.54 9.73
N GLN A 128 -3.52 14.27 10.16
CA GLN A 128 -3.98 13.89 11.49
C GLN A 128 -2.88 14.07 12.56
N GLU A 129 -1.63 13.70 12.26
CA GLU A 129 -0.48 13.90 13.15
C GLU A 129 -0.14 15.39 13.32
N GLN A 130 -0.12 16.18 12.24
CA GLN A 130 0.19 17.62 12.30
C GLN A 130 -0.77 18.37 13.24
N ARG A 131 -2.08 18.04 13.21
CA ARG A 131 -3.08 18.60 14.13
C ARG A 131 -2.88 18.14 15.58
N GLN A 132 -2.37 16.93 15.81
CA GLN A 132 -2.08 16.42 17.15
C GLN A 132 -0.81 17.05 17.74
N PHE A 133 0.24 17.27 16.93
CA PHE A 133 1.46 17.96 17.36
C PHE A 133 1.23 19.46 17.63
N GLU A 134 0.37 20.14 16.87
CA GLU A 134 0.09 21.57 17.05
C GLU A 134 -0.70 21.87 18.35
N VAL A 135 -1.51 20.92 18.81
CA VAL A 135 -2.23 21.00 20.10
C VAL A 135 -1.29 20.72 21.28
N GLN A 136 -0.24 19.93 21.07
CA GLN A 136 0.68 19.49 22.13
C GLN A 136 1.91 20.41 22.29
N GLN A 137 2.18 21.31 21.34
CA GLN A 137 3.34 22.24 21.35
C GLN A 137 2.99 23.71 21.60
N ARG A 138 1.90 24.04 22.30
CA ARG A 138 1.69 25.42 22.81
C ARG A 138 2.30 25.58 24.20
N PRO A 139 3.53 26.13 24.37
CA PRO A 139 3.95 26.69 25.63
C PRO A 139 3.48 28.16 25.75
N ALA A 140 3.17 28.56 26.98
CA ALA A 140 2.93 29.95 27.35
C ALA A 140 4.21 30.80 27.21
N ALA A 141 4.00 32.08 26.87
CA ALA A 141 4.91 33.22 26.72
C ALA A 141 6.30 33.22 27.41
N GLY A 142 7.31 33.87 26.76
CA GLY A 142 8.46 34.44 27.47
C GLY A 142 9.73 34.82 26.65
N ILE A 143 9.77 36.06 26.16
CA ILE A 143 10.89 37.03 25.98
C ILE A 143 12.37 36.53 25.87
N GLY A 144 13.02 36.90 24.75
CA GLY A 144 14.35 37.56 24.75
C GLY A 144 15.57 36.80 24.20
N GLY A 145 16.31 37.45 23.28
CA GLY A 145 17.76 37.22 23.09
C GLY A 145 18.23 36.83 21.69
N THR A 146 18.67 37.80 20.91
CA THR A 146 19.34 37.69 19.61
C THR A 146 20.73 37.05 19.71
N THR A 147 21.14 36.22 18.74
CA THR A 147 22.41 36.33 17.96
C THR A 147 22.32 35.40 16.74
N LYS A 148 22.61 35.96 15.56
CA LYS A 148 22.66 35.31 14.24
C LYS A 148 24.07 34.84 13.93
N MET A 149 24.21 33.69 13.26
CA MET A 149 25.15 33.45 12.15
C MET A 149 24.71 32.15 11.43
N ASP A 150 23.99 32.28 10.32
CA ASP A 150 24.41 31.98 8.94
C ASP A 150 23.83 30.63 8.50
N ASP A 151 22.63 30.62 7.92
CA ASP A 151 22.38 30.78 6.47
C ASP A 151 23.04 29.66 5.64
N PHE A 152 22.33 28.52 5.58
CA PHE A 152 22.15 27.81 4.32
C PHE A 152 20.65 27.65 4.10
N GLY A 153 20.19 28.28 3.03
CA GLY A 153 18.80 28.48 2.68
C GLY A 153 18.01 27.21 2.41
N GLY A 154 16.70 27.41 2.39
CA GLY A 154 15.69 26.38 2.24
C GLY A 154 15.74 25.59 0.94
N GLY A 155 15.01 24.47 0.96
CA GLY A 155 14.71 23.69 -0.23
C GLY A 155 14.84 22.20 0.03
N GLY A 156 13.71 21.53 0.21
CA GLY A 156 13.62 20.07 0.15
C GLY A 156 13.22 19.44 1.47
N ALA A 157 11.91 19.31 1.69
CA ALA A 157 11.40 18.22 2.52
C ALA A 157 11.93 16.91 1.93
N ALA A 158 12.97 16.34 2.55
CA ALA A 158 13.43 15.00 2.20
C ALA A 158 12.24 14.05 2.39
N GLU A 159 11.83 13.39 1.30
CA GLU A 159 10.78 12.38 1.31
C GLU A 159 11.18 11.27 2.29
N MET A 160 10.53 11.21 3.46
CA MET A 160 10.83 10.18 4.47
C MET A 160 10.52 8.79 3.93
N THR A 161 11.48 7.87 4.05
CA THR A 161 11.35 6.49 3.54
C THR A 161 10.37 5.65 4.38
N LEU A 162 9.73 4.61 3.82
CA LEU A 162 8.86 3.69 4.59
C LEU A 162 9.57 3.12 5.83
N LYS A 163 10.89 2.92 5.75
CA LYS A 163 11.73 2.54 6.89
C LYS A 163 11.67 3.56 8.03
N GLU A 164 11.76 4.85 7.74
CA GLU A 164 11.69 5.92 8.74
C GLU A 164 10.31 5.97 9.40
N VAL A 165 9.25 5.73 8.64
CA VAL A 165 7.88 5.64 9.18
C VAL A 165 7.74 4.48 10.15
N VAL A 166 8.25 3.29 9.78
CA VAL A 166 8.26 2.11 10.67
C VAL A 166 9.08 2.38 11.95
N GLU A 167 10.20 3.09 11.80
CA GLU A 167 11.07 3.46 12.92
C GLU A 167 10.40 4.43 13.90
N ALA A 168 9.74 5.48 13.38
CA ALA A 168 8.97 6.43 14.20
C ALA A 168 7.78 5.74 14.89
N HIS A 169 7.08 4.86 14.18
CA HIS A 169 5.99 4.07 14.74
C HIS A 169 6.46 3.15 15.88
N ALA A 170 7.61 2.49 15.71
CA ALA A 170 8.21 1.69 16.78
C ALA A 170 8.48 2.54 18.02
N GLN A 171 9.09 3.71 17.85
CA GLN A 171 9.41 4.63 18.95
C GLN A 171 8.15 5.12 19.68
N HIS A 172 7.08 5.44 18.95
CA HIS A 172 5.80 5.86 19.53
C HIS A 172 5.21 4.79 20.47
N HIS A 173 5.33 3.51 20.09
CA HIS A 173 4.88 2.39 20.91
C HIS A 173 5.92 1.91 21.95
N GLY A 174 7.01 2.66 22.16
CA GLY A 174 8.07 2.31 23.11
C GLY A 174 8.90 1.10 22.70
N LEU A 175 8.91 0.76 21.40
CA LEU A 175 9.62 -0.36 20.82
C LEU A 175 10.90 0.08 20.10
N ILE A 176 11.85 -0.84 19.99
CA ILE A 176 13.12 -0.62 19.30
C ILE A 176 13.03 -1.18 17.87
N PHE A 177 13.35 -0.33 16.90
CA PHE A 177 13.56 -0.71 15.51
C PHE A 177 15.06 -0.73 15.18
N LYS A 178 15.66 -1.91 15.00
CA LYS A 178 17.11 -2.06 14.72
C LYS A 178 17.39 -3.16 13.71
N PRO A 179 18.38 -2.99 12.80
CA PRO A 179 18.77 -4.06 11.89
C PRO A 179 19.31 -5.27 12.66
N LYS A 180 19.04 -6.49 12.16
CA LYS A 180 19.64 -7.74 12.63
C LYS A 180 20.82 -8.07 11.72
N PRO A 181 22.08 -7.80 12.13
CA PRO A 181 23.24 -7.97 11.24
C PRO A 181 23.36 -9.42 10.75
N GLY A 182 23.68 -9.59 9.47
CA GLY A 182 23.82 -10.91 8.84
C GLY A 182 22.50 -11.64 8.56
N ARG A 183 21.34 -11.00 8.78
CA ARG A 183 20.03 -11.56 8.43
C ARG A 183 19.36 -10.75 7.34
N ASN A 184 19.22 -11.39 6.17
CA ASN A 184 18.52 -10.84 5.02
C ASN A 184 17.49 -11.86 4.52
N HIS A 185 16.43 -11.38 3.87
CA HIS A 185 15.45 -12.20 3.17
C HIS A 185 15.16 -11.58 1.80
N ASP A 186 15.30 -12.35 0.74
CA ASP A 186 15.10 -11.89 -0.65
C ASP A 186 15.85 -10.59 -1.00
N GLY A 187 17.06 -10.43 -0.48
CA GLY A 187 17.89 -9.24 -0.67
C GLY A 187 17.54 -8.06 0.24
N HIS A 188 16.46 -8.15 1.03
CA HIS A 188 16.05 -7.12 1.99
C HIS A 188 16.69 -7.34 3.37
N GLN A 189 17.11 -6.25 4.00
CA GLN A 189 17.61 -6.27 5.37
C GLN A 189 16.48 -6.60 6.36
N ILE A 190 16.71 -7.55 7.26
CA ILE A 190 15.77 -7.84 8.35
C ILE A 190 16.05 -6.90 9.52
N TYR A 191 14.98 -6.30 10.03
CA TYR A 191 14.95 -5.46 11.22
C TYR A 191 14.18 -6.15 12.34
N GLY A 192 14.55 -5.87 13.59
CA GLY A 192 13.75 -6.20 14.76
C GLY A 192 12.76 -5.07 15.03
N TYR A 193 11.48 -5.42 15.23
CA TYR A 193 10.45 -4.53 15.77
C TYR A 193 10.00 -5.12 17.11
N GLY A 194 10.66 -4.72 18.19
CA GLY A 194 10.55 -5.42 19.48
C GLY A 194 10.97 -6.89 19.34
N LYS A 195 10.04 -7.83 19.59
CA LYS A 195 10.26 -9.29 19.40
C LYS A 195 10.02 -9.78 17.97
N LEU A 196 9.40 -8.99 17.11
CA LEU A 196 9.11 -9.39 15.73
C LEU A 196 10.37 -9.22 14.87
N SER A 197 10.50 -10.08 13.85
CA SER A 197 11.40 -9.83 12.73
C SER A 197 10.58 -9.30 11.57
N ILE A 198 10.97 -8.16 11.01
CA ILE A 198 10.30 -7.53 9.88
C ILE A 198 11.32 -7.18 8.79
N TYR A 199 10.89 -7.06 7.54
CA TYR A 199 11.66 -6.38 6.51
C TYR A 199 10.76 -5.43 5.75
N VAL A 200 11.38 -4.42 5.14
CA VAL A 200 10.70 -3.44 4.30
C VAL A 200 11.18 -3.65 2.88
N ASP A 201 10.23 -3.79 1.96
CA ASP A 201 10.46 -3.77 0.52
C ASP A 201 10.31 -2.32 0.05
N PRO A 202 11.41 -1.62 -0.24
CA PRO A 202 11.37 -0.21 -0.63
C PRO A 202 10.87 -0.01 -2.07
N ILE A 203 10.88 -1.06 -2.90
CA ILE A 203 10.43 -0.97 -4.30
C ILE A 203 8.91 -1.03 -4.35
N HIS A 204 8.31 -1.91 -3.55
CA HIS A 204 6.86 -2.11 -3.51
C HIS A 204 6.20 -1.40 -2.31
N GLU A 205 6.97 -0.71 -1.48
CA GLU A 205 6.55 -0.05 -0.24
C GLU A 205 5.72 -0.97 0.68
N ARG A 206 6.20 -2.21 0.83
CA ARG A 206 5.52 -3.24 1.64
C ARG A 206 6.32 -3.57 2.88
N LEU A 207 5.59 -3.88 3.94
CA LEU A 207 6.12 -4.32 5.21
C LEU A 207 5.79 -5.80 5.41
N TYR A 208 6.79 -6.61 5.66
CA TYR A 208 6.60 -8.03 5.92
C TYR A 208 7.05 -8.36 7.33
N VAL A 209 6.34 -9.30 7.95
CA VAL A 209 6.64 -9.81 9.29
C VAL A 209 6.80 -11.31 9.26
N GLN A 210 7.82 -11.78 9.97
CA GLN A 210 8.11 -13.20 10.09
C GLN A 210 7.08 -13.86 11.02
N LYS A 211 6.30 -14.82 10.49
CA LYS A 211 5.50 -15.75 11.30
C LYS A 211 5.99 -17.16 11.04
N GLU A 212 6.40 -17.85 12.11
CA GLU A 212 6.92 -19.22 12.04
C GLU A 212 8.11 -19.35 11.06
N GLN A 213 7.89 -19.94 9.89
CA GLN A 213 8.89 -20.10 8.82
C GLN A 213 8.60 -19.25 7.58
N ASP A 214 7.54 -18.44 7.61
CA ASP A 214 7.06 -17.68 6.45
C ASP A 214 7.03 -16.17 6.70
N TRP A 215 6.94 -15.40 5.61
CA TRP A 215 6.88 -13.94 5.65
C TRP A 215 5.50 -13.45 5.20
N LEU A 216 4.77 -12.84 6.12
CA LEU A 216 3.43 -12.34 5.85
C LEU A 216 3.47 -10.84 5.58
N LEU A 217 2.77 -10.43 4.53
CA LEU A 217 2.50 -9.02 4.27
C LEU A 217 1.67 -8.46 5.43
N THR A 218 2.08 -7.30 5.95
CA THR A 218 1.41 -6.62 7.05
C THR A 218 1.51 -5.10 6.88
N ASN A 219 0.91 -4.39 7.81
CA ASN A 219 0.74 -2.95 7.86
C ASN A 219 1.13 -2.45 9.27
N LEU A 220 1.43 -1.15 9.38
CA LEU A 220 1.94 -0.54 10.61
C LEU A 220 1.00 -0.76 11.80
N ASP A 221 -0.30 -0.58 11.60
CA ASP A 221 -1.33 -0.70 12.64
C ASP A 221 -1.40 -2.08 13.28
N ASN A 222 -1.02 -3.12 12.53
CA ASN A 222 -1.07 -4.51 12.98
C ASN A 222 0.17 -4.93 13.79
N LEU A 223 1.29 -4.19 13.69
CA LEU A 223 2.54 -4.53 14.36
C LEU A 223 2.45 -4.58 15.90
N PRO A 224 1.79 -3.64 16.60
CA PRO A 224 1.68 -3.67 18.05
C PRO A 224 0.90 -4.89 18.55
N GLU A 225 -0.21 -5.22 17.89
CA GLU A 225 -1.03 -6.40 18.25
C GLU A 225 -0.26 -7.71 18.06
N MET A 226 0.45 -7.82 16.94
CA MET A 226 1.30 -8.97 16.64
C MET A 226 2.46 -9.09 17.63
N HIS A 227 3.04 -7.97 18.06
CA HIS A 227 4.07 -7.96 19.08
C HIS A 227 3.54 -8.49 20.42
N ASN A 228 2.37 -8.01 20.85
CA ASN A 228 1.73 -8.41 22.10
C ASN A 228 1.35 -9.90 22.10
N SER A 229 0.84 -10.42 20.99
CA SER A 229 0.55 -11.85 20.83
C SER A 229 1.82 -12.72 20.87
N SER A 230 2.94 -12.23 20.33
CA SER A 230 4.24 -12.91 20.42
C SER A 230 4.80 -12.96 21.85
N LEU A 231 4.35 -12.07 22.75
CA LEU A 231 4.73 -12.12 24.17
C LEU A 231 3.99 -13.23 24.93
N GLN A 232 2.74 -13.52 24.57
CA GLN A 232 1.91 -14.50 25.26
C GLN A 232 2.26 -15.95 24.90
N LYS A 233 2.74 -16.22 23.68
CA LYS A 233 3.18 -17.56 23.24
C LYS A 233 4.49 -18.05 23.86
N GLY A 234 5.24 -17.17 24.53
CA GLY A 234 6.54 -17.48 25.14
C GLY A 234 6.50 -17.64 26.67
N ARG A 235 5.31 -17.85 27.25
CA ARG A 235 5.10 -18.11 28.68
C ARG A 235 4.70 -19.56 28.93
#